data_AF-A0A1M5CRL9-F1
#
_entry.id   AF-A0A1M5CRL9-F1
#
_cell.length_a   1.000
_cell.length_b   1.000
_cell.length_c   1.000
_cell.angle_alpha   90.00
_cell.angle_beta   90.00
_cell.angle_gamma   90.00
#
_symmetry.space_group_name_H-M   'P 1'
#
loop_
_entity.id
_entity.type
_entity.pdbx_description
1 polymer ?
#
loop_
_entity_poly.entity_id
_entity_poly.type
_entity_poly.pdbx_seq_one_letter_code
_entity_poly.pdbx_strand_id
1 'polypeptide(L)'
;MGLTQEQMASVICKDVSAYCRKENGQVKLTIEEWLKMSKFLNVSLDSIYESEFRINLFKETTSDNSVDNLNIYISIKYIKNLLHENEFLKKKIRAYE
;
A
#
# COMPACT_ATOMS: atom_id res chain seq x y z
N MET A 1 -9.37 -15.58 5.85
CA MET A 1 -10.60 -14.86 6.26
C MET A 1 -11.61 -15.06 5.15
N GLY A 2 -12.78 -15.64 5.44
CA GLY A 2 -13.82 -15.94 4.44
C GLY A 2 -14.80 -14.78 4.27
N LEU A 3 -14.30 -13.57 3.99
CA LEU A 3 -15.13 -12.41 3.72
C LEU A 3 -15.56 -12.43 2.26
N THR A 4 -16.83 -12.18 1.98
CA THR A 4 -17.34 -12.14 0.60
C THR A 4 -17.16 -10.76 -0.02
N GLN A 5 -17.12 -10.71 -1.35
CA GLN A 5 -17.01 -9.44 -2.09
C GLN A 5 -18.20 -8.52 -1.80
N GLU A 6 -19.39 -9.04 -1.54
CA GLU A 6 -20.58 -8.28 -1.15
C GLU A 6 -20.38 -7.54 0.18
N GLN A 7 -19.79 -8.23 1.16
CA GLN A 7 -19.53 -7.65 2.48
C GLN A 7 -18.54 -6.51 2.37
N MET A 8 -17.44 -6.71 1.62
CA MET A 8 -16.46 -5.65 1.43
C MET A 8 -17.01 -4.50 0.58
N ALA A 9 -17.74 -4.82 -0.49
CA ALA A 9 -18.40 -3.83 -1.32
C ALA A 9 -19.31 -2.92 -0.48
N SER A 10 -20.15 -3.47 0.40
CA SER A 10 -21.05 -2.68 1.26
C SER A 10 -20.35 -1.62 2.15
N VAL A 11 -19.06 -1.81 2.44
CA VAL A 11 -18.25 -0.94 3.30
C VAL A 11 -17.60 0.19 2.52
N ILE A 12 -17.07 -0.10 1.33
CA ILE A 12 -16.22 0.84 0.58
C ILE A 12 -16.82 1.33 -0.73
N CYS A 13 -17.76 0.62 -1.30
CA CYS A 13 -18.36 0.93 -2.59
C CYS A 13 -19.89 0.84 -2.51
N LYS A 14 -20.60 1.37 -3.50
CA LYS A 14 -22.07 1.23 -3.54
C LYS A 14 -22.50 -0.14 -4.11
N ASP A 15 -21.62 -0.81 -4.84
CA ASP A 15 -21.89 -2.03 -5.58
C ASP A 15 -20.69 -3.00 -5.60
N VAL A 16 -21.00 -4.29 -5.82
CA VAL A 16 -20.00 -5.37 -5.91
C VAL A 16 -19.14 -5.23 -7.17
N SER A 17 -19.72 -4.70 -8.26
CA SER A 17 -19.01 -4.45 -9.51
C SER A 17 -17.90 -3.41 -9.38
N ALA A 18 -18.12 -2.28 -8.68
CA ALA A 18 -17.02 -1.34 -8.47
C ALA A 18 -15.95 -1.91 -7.53
N TYR A 19 -16.36 -2.67 -6.52
CA TYR A 19 -15.39 -3.37 -5.66
C TYR A 19 -14.54 -4.36 -6.46
N CYS A 20 -15.16 -5.22 -7.27
CA CYS A 20 -14.47 -6.20 -8.12
C CYS A 20 -13.45 -5.53 -9.06
N ARG A 21 -13.78 -4.37 -9.64
CA ARG A 21 -12.82 -3.59 -10.45
C ARG A 21 -11.65 -3.07 -9.64
N LYS A 22 -11.87 -2.69 -8.38
CA LYS A 22 -10.82 -2.21 -7.47
C LYS A 22 -9.91 -3.34 -6.99
N GLU A 23 -10.50 -4.45 -6.60
CA GLU A 23 -9.79 -5.66 -6.18
C GLU A 23 -8.92 -6.23 -7.31
N ASN A 24 -9.42 -6.20 -8.54
CA ASN A 24 -8.66 -6.60 -9.74
C ASN A 24 -7.68 -5.52 -10.24
N GLY A 25 -7.52 -4.40 -9.53
CA GLY A 25 -6.57 -3.33 -9.88
C GLY A 25 -6.96 -2.49 -11.10
N GLN A 26 -8.15 -2.65 -11.66
CA GLN A 26 -8.65 -1.84 -12.78
C GLN A 26 -9.00 -0.41 -12.36
N VAL A 27 -9.30 -0.20 -11.08
CA VAL A 27 -9.59 1.10 -10.49
C VAL A 27 -8.86 1.20 -9.16
N LYS A 28 -8.19 2.32 -8.89
CA LYS A 28 -7.52 2.51 -7.60
C LYS A 28 -8.53 2.74 -6.47
N LEU A 29 -8.15 2.30 -5.26
CA LEU A 29 -8.80 2.69 -4.02
C LEU A 29 -8.36 4.10 -3.62
N THR A 30 -9.30 4.96 -3.23
CA THR A 30 -9.00 6.25 -2.63
C THR A 30 -8.52 6.06 -1.19
N ILE A 31 -7.85 7.08 -0.64
CA ILE A 31 -7.39 7.05 0.76
C ILE A 31 -8.57 6.86 1.73
N GLU A 32 -9.72 7.46 1.44
CA GLU A 32 -10.93 7.28 2.25
C GLU A 32 -11.45 5.83 2.22
N GLU A 33 -11.39 5.17 1.07
CA GLU A 33 -11.77 3.76 0.94
C GLU A 33 -10.79 2.85 1.68
N TRP A 34 -9.49 3.11 1.57
CA TRP A 34 -8.47 2.40 2.34
C TRP A 34 -8.68 2.55 3.86
N LEU A 35 -9.03 3.75 4.33
CA LEU A 35 -9.37 4.01 5.74
C LEU A 35 -10.63 3.27 6.20
N LYS A 36 -11.63 3.13 5.34
CA LYS A 36 -12.84 2.36 5.64
C LYS A 36 -12.53 0.86 5.71
N MET A 37 -11.74 0.34 4.78
CA MET A 37 -11.27 -1.05 4.80
C MET A 37 -10.46 -1.35 6.06
N SER A 38 -9.52 -0.49 6.44
CA SER A 38 -8.66 -0.72 7.60
C SER A 38 -9.48 -0.83 8.90
N LYS A 39 -10.47 0.06 9.06
CA LYS A 39 -11.42 0.02 10.19
C LYS A 39 -12.27 -1.24 10.18
N PHE A 40 -12.82 -1.62 9.03
CA PHE A 40 -13.68 -2.80 8.90
C PHE A 40 -12.93 -4.11 9.18
N LEU A 41 -11.70 -4.22 8.67
CA LEU A 41 -10.82 -5.37 8.89
C LEU A 41 -10.12 -5.35 10.26
N ASN A 42 -10.26 -4.26 11.01
CA ASN A 42 -9.57 -4.00 12.28
C ASN A 42 -8.03 -4.18 12.16
N VAL A 43 -7.46 -3.65 11.08
CA VAL A 43 -6.02 -3.68 10.78
C VAL A 43 -5.49 -2.26 10.63
N SER A 44 -4.17 -2.07 10.79
CA SER A 44 -3.55 -0.76 10.54
C SER A 44 -3.66 -0.38 9.07
N LEU A 45 -3.96 0.89 8.79
CA LEU A 45 -3.92 1.41 7.43
C LEU A 45 -2.56 1.14 6.78
N ASP A 46 -1.46 1.34 7.50
CA ASP A 46 -0.10 1.13 6.98
C ASP A 46 0.18 -0.32 6.56
N SER A 47 -0.58 -1.28 7.11
CA SER A 47 -0.43 -2.70 6.79
C SER A 47 -1.10 -3.11 5.48
N ILE A 48 -2.13 -2.36 5.04
CA ILE A 48 -2.91 -2.67 3.84
C ILE A 48 -2.77 -1.61 2.75
N TYR A 49 -2.40 -0.38 3.11
CA TYR A 49 -2.34 0.75 2.19
C TYR A 49 -1.23 0.56 1.17
N GLU A 50 -1.64 0.28 -0.05
CA GLU A 50 -0.75 0.30 -1.19
C GLU A 50 -0.55 1.76 -1.62
N SER A 51 0.55 2.35 -1.17
CA SER A 51 0.95 3.67 -1.66
C SER A 51 1.12 3.62 -3.17
N GLU A 52 0.64 4.64 -3.88
CA GLU A 52 0.74 4.78 -5.34
C GLU A 52 2.17 4.68 -5.92
N PHE A 53 3.17 4.60 -5.06
CA PHE A 53 4.56 4.36 -5.38
C PHE A 53 4.96 2.89 -5.56
N ARG A 54 4.02 1.93 -5.50
CA ARG A 54 4.25 0.54 -5.93
C ARG A 54 4.03 0.35 -7.44
N ILE A 55 4.22 1.40 -8.25
CA ILE A 55 4.04 1.34 -9.69
C ILE A 55 5.34 0.85 -10.35
N ASN A 56 5.26 -0.37 -10.88
CA ASN A 56 5.95 -0.84 -12.08
C ASN A 56 7.48 -0.68 -12.13
N LEU A 57 8.20 -1.61 -11.51
CA LEU A 57 9.63 -1.86 -11.78
C LEU A 57 9.90 -2.31 -13.24
N PHE A 58 8.86 -2.58 -14.03
CA PHE A 58 8.97 -2.96 -15.43
C PHE A 58 8.05 -2.10 -16.30
N LYS A 59 8.52 -0.95 -16.77
CA LYS A 59 8.31 -0.47 -18.14
C LYS A 59 9.12 0.81 -18.35
N GLU A 60 10.31 0.55 -18.88
CA GLU A 60 11.21 1.41 -19.64
C GLU A 60 10.75 2.86 -19.91
N THR A 61 11.52 3.77 -19.31
CA THR A 61 12.09 4.99 -19.89
C THR A 61 11.23 5.85 -20.82
N THR A 62 10.80 7.00 -20.31
CA THR A 62 10.85 8.26 -21.05
C THR A 62 11.22 9.41 -20.11
N SER A 63 12.21 10.19 -20.55
CA SER A 63 12.80 11.34 -19.87
C SER A 63 11.78 12.46 -19.67
N ASP A 64 11.35 12.67 -18.43
CA ASP A 64 10.74 13.92 -17.97
C ASP A 64 11.16 14.15 -16.51
N ASN A 65 11.47 15.39 -16.12
CA ASN A 65 11.92 15.79 -14.77
C ASN A 65 10.98 15.34 -13.61
N SER A 66 9.77 14.89 -13.95
CA SER A 66 8.80 14.26 -13.05
C SER A 66 9.23 12.85 -12.61
N VAL A 67 9.90 12.09 -13.47
CA VAL A 67 10.38 10.72 -13.21
C VAL A 67 11.55 10.74 -12.23
N ASP A 68 12.44 11.73 -12.31
CA ASP A 68 13.56 11.86 -11.37
C ASP A 68 13.08 12.17 -9.95
N ASN A 69 12.07 13.05 -9.81
CA ASN A 69 11.45 13.32 -8.51
C ASN A 69 10.72 12.09 -7.95
N LEU A 70 10.08 11.29 -8.82
CA LEU A 70 9.46 10.02 -8.45
C LEU A 70 10.50 9.01 -7.96
N ASN A 71 11.59 8.84 -8.71
CA ASN A 71 12.69 7.94 -8.36
C ASN A 71 13.38 8.34 -7.05
N ILE A 72 13.57 9.65 -6.82
CA ILE A 72 14.10 10.18 -5.57
C ILE A 72 13.15 9.84 -4.41
N TYR A 73 11.84 10.07 -4.57
CA TYR A 73 10.87 9.73 -3.53
C TYR A 73 10.85 8.23 -3.22
N ILE A 74 10.87 7.36 -4.25
CA ILE A 74 10.93 5.90 -4.08
C ILE A 74 12.17 5.52 -3.28
N SER A 75 13.32 6.04 -3.69
CA SER A 75 14.61 5.76 -3.06
C SER A 75 14.59 6.20 -1.58
N ILE A 76 14.08 7.39 -1.29
CA ILE A 76 13.91 7.88 0.09
C ILE A 76 13.00 6.96 0.91
N LYS A 77 11.88 6.52 0.34
CA LYS A 77 10.93 5.62 1.03
C LYS A 77 11.56 4.27 1.31
N TYR A 78 12.27 3.70 0.34
CA TYR A 78 12.97 2.43 0.50
C TYR A 78 14.06 2.50 1.58
N ILE A 79 14.87 3.57 1.57
CA ILE A 79 15.89 3.82 2.61
C ILE A 79 15.26 3.93 3.99
N LYS A 80 14.14 4.66 4.14
CA LYS A 80 13.44 4.77 5.43
C LYS A 80 12.97 3.41 5.96
N ASN A 81 12.44 2.56 5.10
CA ASN A 81 12.01 1.21 5.50
C ASN A 81 13.18 0.36 5.97
N LEU A 82 14.30 0.36 5.22
CA LEU A 82 15.51 -0.37 5.61
C LEU A 82 16.10 0.15 6.93
N LEU A 83 16.07 1.46 7.18
CA LEU A 83 16.52 2.03 8.44
C LEU A 83 15.66 1.57 9.61
N HIS A 84 14.33 1.58 9.45
CA HIS A 84 13.40 1.08 10.46
C HIS A 84 13.66 -0.39 10.77
N GLU A 85 13.79 -1.23 9.74
CA GLU A 85 14.06 -2.66 9.90
C GLU A 85 15.41 -2.90 10.61
N ASN A 86 16.45 -2.16 10.23
CA ASN A 86 17.74 -2.24 10.90
C ASN A 86 17.67 -1.84 12.38
N GLU A 87 16.93 -0.80 12.74
CA GLU A 87 16.73 -0.45 14.14
C GLU A 87 15.99 -1.54 14.90
N PHE A 88 14.95 -2.11 14.29
CA PHE A 88 14.20 -3.22 14.87
C PHE A 88 15.07 -4.45 15.08
N LEU A 89 15.89 -4.82 14.10
CA LEU A 89 16.84 -5.94 14.20
C LEU A 89 17.91 -5.68 15.26
N LYS A 90 18.46 -4.46 15.33
CA LYS A 90 19.42 -4.08 16.39
C LYS A 90 18.82 -4.19 17.79
N LYS A 91 17.55 -3.79 17.97
CA LYS A 91 16.85 -3.96 19.24
C LYS A 91 16.67 -5.44 19.60
N LYS A 92 16.33 -6.28 18.61
CA LYS A 92 16.25 -7.73 18.82
C LYS A 92 17.58 -8.32 19.27
N ILE A 93 18.68 -7.99 18.59
CA ILE A 93 20.02 -8.51 18.93
C ILE A 93 20.40 -8.12 20.36
N ARG A 94 20.21 -6.85 20.74
CA ARG A 94 20.48 -6.37 22.11
C ARG A 94 19.61 -7.03 23.19
N ALA A 95 18.45 -7.57 22.82
CA ALA A 95 17.59 -8.30 23.76
C ALA A 95 18.07 -9.74 24.00
N TYR A 96 19.01 -10.24 23.19
CA TYR A 96 19.66 -11.54 23.34
C TYR A 96 21.07 -11.45 23.96
N GLU A 97 21.59 -10.24 24.18
CA GLU A 97 22.80 -9.95 24.97
C GLU A 97 22.44 -9.74 26.44
#